data_AF-A0AA43EVA4-F1
#
_entry.id   AF-A0AA43EVA4-F1
#
_cell.length_a   1.000
_cell.length_b   1.000
_cell.length_c   1.000
_cell.angle_alpha   90.00
_cell.angle_beta   90.00
_cell.angle_gamma   90.00
#
_symmetry.space_group_name_H-M   'P 1'
#
loop_
_entity.id
_entity.type
_entity.pdbx_description
1 polymer ?
#
loop_
_entity_poly.entity_id
_entity_poly.type
_entity_poly.pdbx_seq_one_letter_code
_entity_poly.pdbx_strand_id
1 'polypeptide(L)' 'VWSVPTVGLAAILLNEPPGLCIGKVRLEDGSIVLGVLGEPALVEGHREITAYGGWRSYIAKHPR' A
#
# COMPACT_ATOMS: atom_id res chain seq x y z
N VAL A 1 0.21 -2.51 11.28
CA VAL A 1 -0.73 -1.37 11.27
C VAL A 1 -0.14 -0.28 12.16
N TRP A 2 -0.19 0.98 11.74
CA TRP A 2 0.35 2.11 12.49
C TRP A 2 -0.78 3.01 12.99
N SER A 3 -0.64 3.54 14.21
CA SER A 3 -1.52 4.60 14.72
C SER A 3 -0.94 5.96 14.33
N VAL A 4 -1.61 6.66 13.43
CA VAL A 4 -1.17 7.96 12.90
C VAL A 4 -2.13 9.05 13.41
N PRO A 5 -1.61 10.15 14.01
CA PRO A 5 -2.44 11.30 14.35
C PRO A 5 -3.14 11.86 13.11
N THR A 6 -4.40 12.27 13.25
CA THR A 6 -5.22 12.75 12.12
C THR A 6 -4.53 13.88 11.33
N VAL A 7 -3.80 14.76 12.03
CA VAL A 7 -3.05 15.89 11.44
C VAL A 7 -1.86 15.43 10.60
N GLY A 8 -1.29 14.24 10.89
CA GLY A 8 -0.15 13.69 10.18
C GLY A 8 -0.51 12.92 8.92
N LEU A 9 -1.78 12.55 8.75
CA LEU A 9 -2.23 11.73 7.61
C LEU A 9 -1.97 12.43 6.27
N ALA A 10 -2.27 13.73 6.19
CA ALA A 10 -2.02 14.52 4.98
C ALA A 10 -0.53 14.59 4.66
N ALA A 11 0.32 14.75 5.68
CA ALA A 11 1.77 14.79 5.49
C ALA A 11 2.30 13.45 4.95
N ILE A 12 1.79 12.32 5.42
CA ILE A 12 2.15 10.99 4.87
C ILE A 12 1.75 10.92 3.39
N LEU A 13 0.47 11.19 3.09
CA LEU A 13 -0.03 11.11 1.71
C LEU A 13 0.72 12.03 0.74
N LEU A 14 1.06 13.26 1.16
CA LEU A 14 1.79 14.20 0.32
C LEU A 14 3.25 13.79 0.05
N ASN A 15 3.81 12.85 0.83
CA ASN A 15 5.15 12.31 0.61
C ASN A 15 5.16 10.98 -0.16
N GLU A 16 3.99 10.42 -0.47
CA GLU A 16 3.91 9.20 -1.28
C GLU A 16 4.20 9.48 -2.76
N PRO A 17 4.79 8.52 -3.49
CA PRO A 17 4.92 8.60 -4.94
C PRO A 17 3.56 8.82 -5.66
N PRO A 18 3.57 9.49 -6.83
CA PRO A 18 2.36 9.66 -7.63
C PRO A 18 1.65 8.33 -7.92
N GLY A 19 0.31 8.35 -7.87
CA GLY A 19 -0.54 7.19 -8.09
C GLY A 19 -0.84 6.35 -6.85
N LEU A 20 -0.26 6.68 -5.69
CA LEU A 20 -0.68 6.11 -4.40
C LEU A 20 -1.76 6.97 -3.75
N CYS A 21 -2.75 6.31 -3.14
CA CYS A 21 -3.85 6.96 -2.43
C CYS A 21 -4.14 6.28 -1.08
N ILE A 22 -4.92 6.94 -0.23
CA ILE A 22 -5.39 6.37 1.04
C ILE A 22 -6.87 6.00 0.91
N GLY A 23 -7.19 4.74 1.22
CA GLY A 23 -8.55 4.22 1.21
C GLY A 23 -8.79 3.22 2.33
N LYS A 24 -10.02 2.69 2.38
CA LYS A 24 -10.40 1.66 3.36
C LYS A 24 -9.94 0.28 2.89
N VAL A 25 -9.29 -0.47 3.77
CA VAL A 25 -8.89 -1.87 3.56
C VAL A 25 -9.48 -2.76 4.63
N ARG A 26 -9.77 -4.01 4.29
CA ARG A 26 -10.24 -5.03 5.23
C ARG A 26 -9.07 -5.92 5.65
N LEU A 27 -8.88 -6.08 6.95
CA LEU A 27 -7.89 -7.01 7.51
C LEU A 27 -8.49 -8.41 7.68
N GLU A 28 -7.63 -9.40 7.93
CA GLU A 28 -8.04 -10.81 8.11
C GLU A 28 -9.01 -11.00 9.28
N ASP A 29 -8.85 -10.21 10.36
CA ASP A 29 -9.77 -10.20 11.51
C ASP A 29 -11.14 -9.55 11.21
N GLY A 30 -11.36 -9.10 9.97
CA GLY A 30 -12.59 -8.46 9.51
C GLY A 30 -12.67 -6.95 9.77
N SER A 31 -11.71 -6.37 10.50
CA SER A 31 -11.68 -4.93 10.75
C SER A 31 -11.43 -4.12 9.47
N ILE A 32 -11.95 -2.89 9.43
CA ILE A 32 -11.75 -1.96 8.32
C ILE A 32 -10.92 -0.78 8.82
N VAL A 33 -9.75 -0.58 8.20
CA VAL A 33 -8.80 0.50 8.55
C VAL A 33 -8.41 1.30 7.31
N LEU A 34 -7.71 2.42 7.50
CA LEU A 34 -7.08 3.12 6.38
C LEU A 34 -5.80 2.41 5.94
N GLY A 35 -5.59 2.29 4.63
CA GLY A 35 -4.41 1.69 4.02
C GLY A 35 -4.00 2.42 2.74
N VAL A 36 -2.74 2.23 2.34
CA VAL A 36 -2.19 2.72 1.07
C VAL A 36 -2.66 1.80 -0.06
N LEU A 37 -3.18 2.40 -1.13
CA LEU A 37 -3.66 1.75 -2.33
C LEU A 37 -2.95 2.32 -3.55
N GLY A 38 -2.85 1.54 -4.62
CA GLY A 38 -2.40 2.01 -5.93
C GLY A 38 -3.59 2.29 -6.83
N GLU A 39 -3.57 3.44 -7.51
CA GLU A 39 -4.55 3.74 -8.57
C GLU A 39 -4.40 2.74 -9.74
N PRO A 40 -5.48 2.43 -10.48
CA PRO A 40 -5.40 1.49 -11.60
C PRO A 40 -4.33 1.84 -12.64
N ALA A 41 -4.18 3.14 -12.95
CA ALA A 41 -3.17 3.62 -13.89
C ALA A 41 -1.73 3.41 -13.41
N LEU A 42 -1.49 3.34 -12.10
CA LEU A 42 -0.15 3.12 -11.53
C LEU A 42 0.35 1.69 -11.77
N VAL A 43 -0.57 0.72 -11.85
CA VAL A 43 -0.22 -0.71 -11.92
C VAL A 43 -0.35 -1.30 -13.33
N GLU A 44 -0.85 -0.52 -14.29
CA GLU A 44 -1.00 -0.96 -15.66
C GLU A 44 0.34 -1.32 -16.30
N GLY A 45 0.45 -2.50 -16.92
CA GLY A 45 1.69 -2.99 -17.52
C GLY A 45 2.79 -3.40 -16.52
N HIS A 46 2.57 -3.23 -15.22
CA HIS A 46 3.49 -3.68 -14.18
C HIS A 46 3.26 -5.14 -13.79
N ARG A 47 4.30 -5.77 -13.24
CA ARG A 47 4.26 -7.16 -12.79
C ARG A 47 3.31 -7.30 -11.59
N GLU A 48 2.35 -8.22 -11.72
CA GLU A 48 1.51 -8.71 -10.63
C GLU A 48 2.37 -9.52 -9.62
N ILE A 49 2.20 -9.27 -8.32
CA ILE A 49 3.02 -9.90 -7.27
C ILE A 49 2.22 -10.58 -6.13
N THR A 50 0.92 -10.82 -6.31
CA THR A 50 0.04 -11.43 -5.30
C THR A 50 0.57 -12.80 -4.88
N ALA A 51 1.12 -13.57 -5.81
CA ALA A 51 1.69 -14.90 -5.52
C ALA A 51 2.86 -14.88 -4.51
N TYR A 52 3.49 -13.72 -4.26
CA TYR A 52 4.55 -13.59 -3.27
C TYR A 52 4.02 -13.38 -1.85
N GLY A 53 2.73 -13.07 -1.68
CA GLY A 53 2.10 -12.85 -0.37
C GLY A 53 2.58 -11.59 0.37
N GLY A 54 3.32 -10.71 -0.30
CA GLY A 54 3.78 -9.45 0.27
C GLY A 54 5.08 -8.91 -0.32
N TRP A 55 5.29 -7.60 -0.14
CA TRP A 55 6.44 -6.87 -0.69
C TRP A 55 7.80 -7.42 -0.23
N ARG A 56 7.93 -7.76 1.06
CA ARG A 56 9.19 -8.30 1.61
C ARG A 56 9.60 -9.61 0.94
N SER A 57 8.65 -10.52 0.73
CA SER A 57 8.88 -11.80 0.04
C SER A 57 9.24 -11.60 -1.43
N TYR A 58 8.62 -10.63 -2.11
CA TYR A 58 8.95 -10.28 -3.48
C TYR A 58 10.40 -9.79 -3.60
N ILE A 59 10.79 -8.81 -2.78
CA ILE A 59 12.15 -8.23 -2.78
C ILE A 59 13.21 -9.26 -2.37
N ALA A 60 12.93 -10.14 -1.41
CA ALA A 60 13.89 -11.19 -1.04
C ALA A 60 14.20 -12.15 -2.20
N LYS A 61 13.25 -12.36 -3.12
CA LYS A 61 13.43 -13.17 -4.34
C LYS A 61 13.93 -12.35 -5.54
N HIS A 62 13.90 -11.02 -5.45
CA HIS A 62 14.35 -10.08 -6.47
C HIS A 62 15.26 -9.01 -5.83
N PRO A 63 16.39 -9.42 -5.23
CA PRO A 63 17.37 -8.46 -4.73
C PRO A 63 17.84 -7.58 -5.89
N ARG A 64 18.14 -6.32 -5.57
CA ARG A 64 18.66 -5.35 -6.55
C ARG A 64 20.01 -5.79 -7.10
#